data_AF-A0A354H177-F1
#
_entry.id   AF-A0A354H177-F1
#
_cell.length_a   1.000
_cell.length_b   1.000
_cell.length_c   1.000
_cell.angle_alpha   90.00
_cell.angle_beta   90.00
_cell.angle_gamma   90.00
#
_symmetry.space_group_name_H-M   'P 1'
#
loop_
_entity.id
_entity.type
_entity.pdbx_description
1 polymer ?
#
loop_
_entity_poly.entity_id
_entity_poly.type
_entity_poly.pdbx_seq_one_letter_code
_entity_poly.pdbx_strand_id
1 'polypeptide(L)'
;MSQTVRGFVVAALLTLGTLGGASAVRANDAPCCEYKTVVCYETHTVPCTETVTRYDECGHCYQAQVTSYHKVRVAVKKLVKVCY
;
A
#
# COMPACT_ATOMS: atom_id res chain seq x y z
N MET A 1 36.11 5.55 21.27
CA MET A 1 36.01 6.96 21.69
C MET A 1 36.48 7.79 20.51
N SER A 2 35.81 8.79 19.96
CA SER A 2 34.57 9.47 20.32
C SER A 2 34.09 10.20 19.06
N GLN A 3 32.81 10.56 19.05
CA GLN A 3 32.03 11.18 17.99
C GLN A 3 32.62 12.49 17.46
N THR A 4 32.41 12.76 16.17
CA THR A 4 32.05 14.11 15.69
C THR A 4 31.11 14.02 14.50
N VAL A 5 29.81 13.93 14.79
CA VAL A 5 28.73 14.26 13.86
C VAL A 5 28.66 15.79 13.84
N ARG A 6 28.94 16.40 12.69
CA ARG A 6 28.96 17.86 12.55
C ARG A 6 27.93 18.25 11.50
N GLY A 7 26.84 18.82 12.00
CA GLY A 7 25.61 19.10 11.25
C GLY A 7 25.80 20.08 10.11
N PHE A 8 24.96 19.91 9.09
CA PHE A 8 24.73 20.90 8.05
C PHE A 8 23.23 21.18 7.94
N VAL A 9 22.85 22.28 8.61
CA VAL A 9 21.97 23.37 8.18
C VAL A 9 20.69 23.01 7.39
N VAL A 10 19.57 23.14 8.10
CA VAL A 10 18.20 23.28 7.58
C VAL A 10 18.09 24.56 6.74
N ALA A 11 17.78 24.42 5.44
CA ALA A 11 17.41 25.53 4.57
C ALA A 11 15.92 25.42 4.21
N ALA A 12 15.06 25.84 5.15
CA ALA A 12 13.66 26.12 4.90
C ALA A 12 13.53 27.58 4.45
N LEU A 13 13.56 27.82 3.15
CA LEU A 13 13.27 29.13 2.56
C LEU A 13 11.94 29.06 1.80
N LEU A 14 10.97 29.78 2.36
CA LEU A 14 9.73 30.24 1.76
C LEU A 14 9.84 30.52 0.25
N THR A 15 9.01 29.84 -0.53
CA THR A 15 8.44 30.40 -1.76
C THR A 15 6.92 30.29 -1.69
N LEU A 16 6.31 31.09 -0.79
CA LEU A 16 4.94 31.55 -0.97
C LEU A 16 4.93 32.56 -2.13
N GLY A 17 4.88 32.03 -3.35
CA GLY A 17 4.59 32.80 -4.56
C GLY A 17 3.20 32.44 -5.04
N THR A 18 2.24 33.29 -4.71
CA THR A 18 0.84 33.24 -5.15
C THR A 18 0.75 33.24 -6.69
N LEU A 19 0.48 32.08 -7.28
CA LEU A 19 -0.13 31.99 -8.60
C LEU A 19 -1.61 31.62 -8.40
N GLY A 20 -2.42 32.66 -8.18
CA GLY A 20 -3.86 32.58 -8.34
C GLY A 20 -4.18 32.26 -9.79
N GLY A 21 -4.38 30.98 -10.08
CA GLY A 21 -4.97 30.53 -11.33
C GLY A 21 -6.45 30.89 -11.31
N ALA A 22 -6.86 31.81 -12.19
CA ALA A 22 -8.27 32.08 -12.43
C ALA A 22 -8.98 30.78 -12.85
N SER A 23 -9.82 30.24 -11.98
CA SER A 23 -10.74 29.17 -12.37
C SER A 23 -11.86 29.79 -13.20
N ALA A 24 -11.77 29.64 -14.53
CA ALA A 24 -12.90 29.89 -15.41
C ALA A 24 -14.02 28.91 -15.01
N VAL A 25 -15.04 29.40 -14.30
CA VAL A 25 -16.26 28.65 -14.04
C VAL A 25 -17.01 28.55 -15.37
N ARG A 26 -16.78 27.45 -16.09
CA ARG A 26 -17.71 27.02 -17.14
C ARG A 26 -18.83 26.29 -16.41
N ALA A 27 -20.01 26.90 -16.37
CA ALA A 27 -21.23 26.14 -16.11
C ALA A 27 -21.35 25.13 -17.25
N ASN A 28 -21.12 23.86 -16.92
CA ASN A 28 -21.22 22.76 -17.84
C ASN A 28 -22.27 21.83 -17.27
N ASP A 29 -23.41 21.70 -17.96
CA ASP A 29 -24.47 20.71 -17.64
C ASP A 29 -24.02 19.27 -17.99
N ALA A 30 -22.71 19.02 -18.01
CA ALA A 30 -22.18 17.68 -18.15
C ALA A 30 -22.20 16.98 -16.79
N PRO A 31 -22.44 15.65 -16.78
CA PRO A 31 -22.41 14.89 -15.54
C PRO A 31 -21.12 15.18 -14.78
N CYS A 32 -21.26 15.63 -13.53
CA CYS A 32 -20.13 15.96 -12.69
C CYS A 32 -19.43 14.64 -12.33
N CYS A 33 -18.34 14.34 -13.03
CA CYS A 33 -17.54 13.16 -12.75
C CYS A 33 -16.39 13.50 -11.82
N GLU A 34 -16.32 12.85 -10.68
CA GLU A 34 -15.21 12.94 -9.73
C GLU A 34 -14.57 11.57 -9.48
N TYR A 35 -13.25 11.56 -9.23
CA TYR A 35 -12.56 10.36 -8.81
C TYR A 35 -12.63 10.22 -7.29
N LYS A 36 -13.26 9.15 -6.82
CA LYS A 36 -13.32 8.81 -5.40
C LYS A 36 -12.41 7.63 -5.09
N THR A 37 -11.70 7.72 -3.98
CA THR A 37 -10.98 6.57 -3.43
C THR A 37 -11.96 5.70 -2.66
N VAL A 38 -12.13 4.47 -3.12
CA VAL A 38 -12.95 3.45 -2.45
C VAL A 38 -12.05 2.33 -1.94
N VAL A 39 -12.47 1.70 -0.85
CA VAL A 39 -11.81 0.49 -0.34
C VAL A 39 -12.51 -0.72 -0.95
N CYS A 40 -11.77 -1.50 -1.73
CA CYS A 40 -12.21 -2.77 -2.27
C CYS A 40 -11.48 -3.92 -1.57
N TYR A 41 -12.11 -5.08 -1.45
CA TYR A 41 -11.44 -6.27 -0.94
C TYR A 41 -11.06 -7.18 -2.09
N GLU A 42 -9.77 -7.44 -2.23
CA GLU A 42 -9.22 -8.34 -3.24
C GLU A 42 -8.73 -9.63 -2.58
N THR A 43 -8.83 -10.74 -3.31
CA THR A 43 -8.30 -12.03 -2.83
C THR A 43 -6.89 -12.22 -3.37
N HIS A 44 -5.91 -12.27 -2.47
CA HIS A 44 -4.51 -12.49 -2.80
C HIS A 44 -4.10 -13.89 -2.35
N THR A 45 -3.26 -14.54 -3.14
CA THR A 45 -2.61 -15.78 -2.74
C THR A 45 -1.26 -15.42 -2.12
N VAL A 46 -1.09 -15.70 -0.83
CA VAL A 46 0.14 -15.38 -0.09
C VAL A 46 0.84 -16.66 0.38
N PRO A 47 2.18 -16.73 0.31
CA PRO A 47 2.92 -17.84 0.89
C PRO A 47 2.88 -17.75 2.43
N CYS A 48 2.66 -18.88 3.08
CA CYS A 48 2.76 -19.06 4.52
C CYS A 48 3.74 -20.19 4.81
N THR A 49 4.55 -20.03 5.86
CA THR A 49 5.43 -21.10 6.33
C THR A 49 4.75 -21.85 7.46
N GLU A 50 4.50 -23.13 7.23
CA GLU A 50 3.89 -24.03 8.21
C GLU A 50 4.92 -25.07 8.67
N THR A 51 4.87 -25.41 9.94
CA THR A 51 5.64 -26.53 10.50
C THR A 51 4.75 -27.76 10.51
N VAL A 52 5.13 -28.79 9.75
CA VAL A 52 4.40 -30.06 9.69
C VAL A 52 5.25 -31.17 10.27
N THR A 53 4.61 -32.09 10.96
CA THR A 53 5.24 -33.34 11.41
C THR A 53 5.19 -34.35 10.27
N ARG A 54 6.35 -34.86 9.88
CA ARG A 54 6.51 -35.94 8.90
C ARG A 54 7.13 -37.16 9.56
N TYR A 55 7.00 -38.30 8.91
CA TYR A 55 7.56 -39.58 9.36
C TYR A 55 8.54 -40.10 8.29
N ASP A 56 9.68 -40.64 8.73
CA ASP A 56 10.61 -41.34 7.85
C ASP A 56 10.11 -42.78 7.55
N GLU A 57 10.86 -43.53 6.74
CA GLU A 57 10.53 -44.93 6.42
C GLU A 57 10.57 -45.86 7.63
N CYS A 58 11.25 -45.46 8.70
CA CYS A 58 11.33 -46.19 9.97
C CYS A 58 10.25 -45.75 10.98
N GLY A 59 9.42 -44.74 10.66
CA GLY A 59 8.38 -44.22 11.53
C GLY A 59 8.85 -43.17 12.56
N HIS A 60 10.07 -42.63 12.47
CA HIS A 60 10.51 -41.53 13.32
C HIS A 60 9.92 -40.21 12.86
N CYS A 61 9.42 -39.42 13.81
CA CYS A 61 8.88 -38.11 13.51
C CYS A 61 9.98 -37.04 13.38
N TYR A 62 9.81 -36.15 12.42
CA TYR A 62 10.62 -34.94 12.28
C TYR A 62 9.75 -33.75 11.87
N GLN A 63 10.21 -32.54 12.22
CA GLN A 63 9.55 -31.31 11.80
C GLN A 63 10.13 -30.84 10.48
N ALA A 64 9.26 -30.56 9.52
CA ALA A 64 9.61 -29.97 8.24
C ALA A 64 8.87 -28.64 8.07
N GLN A 65 9.58 -27.62 7.60
CA GLN A 65 8.94 -26.39 7.15
C GLN A 65 8.45 -26.57 5.71
N VAL A 66 7.19 -26.29 5.49
CA VAL A 66 6.57 -26.31 4.16
C VAL A 66 6.01 -24.93 3.85
N THR A 67 6.15 -24.52 2.59
CA THR A 67 5.47 -23.32 2.10
C THR A 67 4.10 -23.73 1.58
N SER A 68 3.05 -23.27 2.25
CA SER A 68 1.66 -23.39 1.81
C SER A 68 1.18 -22.06 1.23
N TYR A 69 0.13 -22.09 0.42
CA TYR A 69 -0.44 -20.88 -0.18
C TYR A 69 -1.86 -20.67 0.33
N HIS A 70 -2.09 -19.53 0.97
CA HIS A 70 -3.37 -19.16 1.55
C HIS A 70 -4.02 -18.03 0.76
N LYS A 71 -5.35 -18.09 0.66
CA LYS A 71 -6.14 -16.99 0.10
C LYS A 71 -6.51 -16.03 1.21
N VAL A 72 -5.97 -14.82 1.15
CA VAL A 72 -6.27 -13.75 2.10
C VAL A 72 -7.06 -12.65 1.41
N ARG A 73 -8.03 -12.07 2.13
CA ARG A 73 -8.74 -10.87 1.66
C ARG A 73 -8.00 -9.64 2.14
N VAL A 74 -7.52 -8.83 1.20
CA VAL A 74 -6.76 -7.61 1.47
C VAL A 74 -7.58 -6.40 1.06
N ALA A 75 -7.61 -5.38 1.92
CA ALA A 75 -8.23 -4.11 1.61
C ALA A 75 -7.30 -3.27 0.72
N VAL A 76 -7.74 -2.98 -0.51
CA VAL A 76 -7.00 -2.20 -1.50
C VAL A 76 -7.77 -0.91 -1.80
N LYS A 77 -7.06 0.21 -1.83
CA LYS A 77 -7.63 1.51 -2.23
C LYS A 77 -7.62 1.63 -3.74
N LYS A 78 -8.78 1.84 -4.35
CA LYS A 78 -8.93 2.07 -5.79
C LYS A 78 -9.55 3.43 -6.05
N LEU A 79 -9.08 4.10 -7.10
CA LEU A 79 -9.73 5.30 -7.63
C LEU A 79 -10.82 4.87 -8.61
N VAL A 80 -12.06 5.23 -8.31
CA VAL A 80 -13.22 4.97 -9.15
C VAL A 80 -13.80 6.30 -9.62
N LYS A 81 -14.08 6.39 -10.92
CA LYS A 81 -14.78 7.54 -11.50
C LYS A 81 -16.28 7.41 -11.18
N VAL A 82 -16.82 8.36 -10.44
CA VAL A 82 -18.24 8.46 -10.11
C VAL A 82 -18.79 9.67 -10.86
N CYS A 83 -19.88 9.49 -11.61
CA CYS A 83 -20.55 10.57 -12.33
C CYS A 83 -21.97 10.71 -11.80
N TYR A 84 -22.40 11.95 -11.55
CA TYR A 84 -23.74 12.31 -11.08
C TYR A 84 -24.60 12.89 -12.20
#